data_AF-A0A958SFH1-F1
#
_entry.id   AF-A0A958SFH1-F1
#
_cell.length_a   1.000
_cell.length_b   1.000
_cell.length_c   1.000
_cell.angle_alpha   90.00
_cell.angle_beta   90.00
_cell.angle_gamma   90.00
#
_symmetry.space_group_name_H-M   'P 1'
#
loop_
_entity.id
_entity.type
_entity.pdbx_description
1 polymer ?
#
loop_
_entity_poly.entity_id
_entity_poly.type
_entity_poly.pdbx_seq_one_letter_code
_entity_poly.pdbx_strand_id
1 'polypeptide(L)'
;MLGLINSMKQVLAFVTVWFAIPIWASELRTADIQFQYISLTSERQFSCTHQKSEVGLYEWDVQCEVDGKAHNYFVHLALHFYPKTIHGTNAYELLYWVTDMTDPRNPKHDSSTIWIHNGSKENYMRVLEASQGIENDLAYLKLTVKLEAPSVLPNRSMP
;
A
#
# COMPACT_ATOMS: atom_id res chain seq x y z
N MET A 1 -67.89 -37.09 1.83
CA MET A 1 -66.69 -36.99 2.70
C MET A 1 -65.49 -37.15 1.78
N LEU A 2 -64.90 -36.04 1.32
CA LEU A 2 -63.70 -35.39 1.88
C LEU A 2 -62.44 -36.25 1.73
N GLY A 3 -61.49 -35.80 0.90
CA GLY A 3 -60.16 -36.41 0.78
C GLY A 3 -59.27 -35.84 -0.32
N LEU A 4 -59.16 -34.51 -0.42
CA LEU A 4 -58.11 -33.83 -1.20
C LEU A 4 -56.76 -34.01 -0.47
N ILE A 5 -55.84 -34.78 -1.02
CA ILE A 5 -54.45 -34.86 -0.53
C ILE A 5 -53.59 -33.95 -1.41
N ASN A 6 -53.38 -32.72 -0.94
CA ASN A 6 -52.39 -31.80 -1.47
C ASN A 6 -50.98 -32.33 -1.18
N SER A 7 -50.25 -32.71 -2.22
CA SER A 7 -48.82 -33.05 -2.15
C SER A 7 -48.00 -31.77 -1.96
N MET A 8 -47.67 -31.46 -0.71
CA MET A 8 -46.99 -30.24 -0.30
C MET A 8 -45.47 -30.36 -0.48
N LYS A 9 -44.97 -29.48 -1.35
CA LYS A 9 -43.59 -29.14 -1.70
C LYS A 9 -42.62 -29.17 -0.51
N GLN A 10 -41.49 -29.85 -0.65
CA GLN A 10 -40.25 -29.51 0.06
C GLN A 10 -39.09 -29.51 -0.94
N VAL A 11 -38.95 -28.40 -1.66
CA VAL A 11 -37.70 -28.08 -2.37
C VAL A 11 -36.78 -27.47 -1.32
N LEU A 12 -35.83 -28.26 -0.84
CA LEU A 12 -34.79 -27.83 0.09
C LEU A 12 -33.86 -26.87 -0.68
N ALA A 13 -34.13 -25.57 -0.60
CA ALA A 13 -33.21 -24.56 -1.10
C ALA A 13 -32.02 -24.47 -0.13
N PHE A 14 -30.91 -25.14 -0.49
CA PHE A 14 -29.62 -24.92 0.14
C PHE A 14 -29.17 -23.49 -0.21
N VAL A 15 -29.54 -22.53 0.63
CA VAL A 15 -28.98 -21.18 0.61
C VAL A 15 -27.59 -21.30 1.20
N THR A 16 -26.60 -21.61 0.36
CA THR A 16 -25.19 -21.45 0.70
C THR A 16 -24.92 -19.95 0.77
N VAL A 17 -25.11 -19.38 1.96
CA VAL A 17 -24.58 -18.06 2.30
C VAL A 17 -23.06 -18.22 2.32
N TRP A 18 -22.43 -18.03 1.16
CA TRP A 18 -21.00 -17.78 1.06
C TRP A 18 -20.75 -16.46 1.79
N PHE A 19 -20.51 -16.55 3.10
CA PHE A 19 -19.84 -15.49 3.84
C PHE A 19 -18.47 -15.32 3.16
N ALA A 20 -18.39 -14.37 2.23
CA ALA A 20 -17.13 -13.78 1.84
C ALA A 20 -16.52 -13.25 3.13
N ILE A 21 -15.63 -14.03 3.74
CA ILE A 21 -14.86 -13.61 4.90
C ILE A 21 -14.12 -12.36 4.41
N PRO A 22 -14.44 -11.17 4.93
CA PRO A 22 -13.74 -9.98 4.49
C PRO A 22 -12.29 -10.20 4.87
N ILE A 23 -11.40 -10.17 3.88
CA ILE A 23 -9.97 -10.08 4.13
C ILE A 23 -9.80 -8.63 4.59
N TRP A 24 -9.87 -8.42 5.91
CA TRP A 24 -9.71 -7.10 6.50
C TRP A 24 -8.25 -6.70 6.37
N ALA A 25 -7.93 -5.94 5.32
CA ALA A 25 -6.69 -5.19 5.27
C ALA A 25 -6.77 -4.07 6.31
N SER A 26 -5.78 -3.99 7.19
CA SER A 26 -5.64 -2.84 8.09
C SER A 26 -4.68 -1.85 7.45
N GLU A 27 -5.08 -0.58 7.40
CA GLU A 27 -4.17 0.51 7.07
C GLU A 27 -3.10 0.61 8.16
N LEU A 28 -1.84 0.58 7.75
CA LEU A 28 -0.71 0.74 8.65
C LEU A 28 -0.66 2.20 9.11
N ARG A 29 -0.57 2.41 10.43
CA ARG A 29 -0.11 3.71 10.94
C ARG A 29 1.35 3.87 10.56
N THR A 30 1.59 4.66 9.52
CA THR A 30 2.95 5.04 9.12
C THR A 30 3.46 6.09 10.10
N ALA A 31 4.43 5.72 10.93
CA ALA A 31 4.97 6.63 11.95
C ALA A 31 5.91 7.68 11.35
N ASP A 32 6.68 7.31 10.33
CA ASP A 32 7.57 8.21 9.60
C ASP A 32 7.60 7.80 8.12
N ILE A 33 7.28 8.74 7.24
CA ILE A 33 7.52 8.66 5.81
C ILE A 33 8.67 9.62 5.48
N GLN A 34 9.60 9.18 4.65
CA GLN A 34 10.71 10.01 4.18
C GLN A 34 10.93 9.79 2.70
N PHE A 35 11.20 10.90 2.00
CA PHE A 35 11.56 10.89 0.59
C PHE A 35 12.97 11.43 0.41
N GLN A 36 13.74 10.79 -0.46
CA GLN A 36 15.08 11.21 -0.84
C GLN A 36 15.23 11.12 -2.35
N TYR A 37 15.76 12.18 -2.94
CA TYR A 37 16.18 12.19 -4.33
C TYR A 37 17.60 11.65 -4.41
N ILE A 38 17.86 10.69 -5.29
CA ILE A 38 19.19 10.13 -5.49
C ILE A 38 19.56 10.19 -6.97
N SER A 39 20.62 10.96 -7.27
CA SER A 39 21.17 11.11 -8.62
C SER A 39 22.08 9.95 -8.95
N LEU A 40 21.87 9.29 -10.09
CA LEU A 40 22.80 8.26 -10.59
C LEU A 40 24.03 8.87 -11.27
N THR A 41 23.91 10.09 -11.81
CA THR A 41 25.01 10.75 -12.51
C THR A 41 26.04 11.35 -11.57
N SER A 42 25.61 11.89 -10.43
CA SER A 42 26.48 12.52 -9.44
C SER A 42 26.71 11.69 -8.18
N GLU A 43 26.00 10.56 -8.03
CA GLU A 43 25.97 9.71 -6.84
C GLU A 43 25.59 10.45 -5.54
N ARG A 44 24.95 11.61 -5.66
CA ARG A 44 24.50 12.43 -4.53
C ARG A 44 23.07 12.10 -4.11
N GLN A 45 22.82 12.30 -2.83
CA GLN A 45 21.51 12.12 -2.20
C GLN A 45 21.05 13.45 -1.61
N PHE A 46 19.77 13.77 -1.79
CA PHE A 46 19.17 15.01 -1.34
C PHE A 46 17.87 14.68 -0.59
N SER A 47 17.74 15.18 0.63
CA SER A 47 16.51 15.01 1.40
C SER A 47 15.40 15.87 0.79
N CYS A 48 14.19 15.31 0.73
CA CYS A 48 13.02 16.01 0.22
C CYS A 48 12.08 16.41 1.36
N THR A 49 11.46 17.58 1.23
CA THR A 49 10.31 17.96 2.05
C THR A 49 9.04 17.33 1.46
N HIS A 50 8.05 17.08 2.30
CA HIS A 50 6.79 16.53 1.84
C HIS A 50 5.63 16.93 2.76
N GLN A 51 4.44 16.95 2.20
CA GLN A 51 3.20 17.15 2.94
C GLN A 51 2.09 16.30 2.34
N LYS A 52 1.11 15.93 3.15
CA LYS A 52 -0.06 15.23 2.65
C LYS A 52 -0.83 16.16 1.74
N SER A 53 -1.19 15.69 0.54
CA SER A 53 -1.92 16.48 -0.42
C SER A 53 -3.39 16.63 -0.01
N GLU A 54 -4.01 17.73 -0.43
CA GLU A 54 -5.44 17.99 -0.17
C GLU A 54 -6.37 17.19 -1.09
N VAL A 55 -5.82 16.65 -2.19
CA VAL A 55 -6.62 16.11 -3.31
C VAL A 55 -7.01 14.64 -3.13
N GLY A 56 -6.46 13.95 -2.12
CA GLY A 56 -6.70 12.52 -1.91
C GLY A 56 -6.19 11.94 -0.60
N LEU A 57 -6.54 10.67 -0.36
CA LEU A 57 -6.26 9.98 0.91
C LEU A 57 -4.81 9.48 1.03
N TYR A 58 -4.21 9.14 -0.11
CA TYR A 58 -2.90 8.47 -0.24
C TYR A 58 -1.89 9.30 -1.02
N GLU A 59 -2.11 10.61 -1.09
CA GLU A 59 -1.39 11.51 -1.99
C GLU A 59 -0.48 12.44 -1.20
N TRP A 60 0.72 12.70 -1.73
CA TRP A 60 1.75 13.51 -1.11
C TRP A 60 2.36 14.46 -2.14
N ASP A 61 2.48 15.72 -1.75
CA ASP A 61 3.28 16.69 -2.48
C ASP A 61 4.71 16.60 -1.95
N VAL A 62 5.67 16.27 -2.81
CA VAL A 62 7.07 16.06 -2.47
C VAL A 62 7.93 17.06 -3.22
N GLN A 63 8.80 17.77 -2.50
CA GLN A 63 9.70 18.75 -3.08
C GLN A 63 11.14 18.44 -2.69
N CYS A 64 12.03 18.39 -3.68
CA CYS A 64 13.45 18.15 -3.48
C CYS A 64 14.24 19.34 -4.04
N GLU A 65 15.19 19.87 -3.25
CA GLU A 65 16.14 20.87 -3.75
C GLU A 65 17.43 20.16 -4.17
N VAL A 66 17.67 20.11 -5.49
CA VAL A 66 18.79 19.40 -6.11
C VAL A 66 19.68 20.43 -6.79
N ASP A 67 20.90 20.60 -6.27
CA ASP A 67 21.89 21.57 -6.77
C ASP A 67 21.30 22.98 -7.00
N GLY A 68 20.45 23.45 -6.08
CA GLY A 68 19.80 24.77 -6.11
C GLY A 68 18.58 24.87 -7.04
N LYS A 69 18.09 23.74 -7.57
CA LYS A 69 16.84 23.68 -8.35
C LYS A 69 15.77 22.92 -7.59
N ALA A 70 14.55 23.42 -7.61
CA ALA A 70 13.40 22.73 -7.05
C ALA A 70 12.85 21.70 -8.05
N HIS A 71 12.72 20.45 -7.60
CA HIS A 71 12.05 19.38 -8.31
C HIS A 71 10.79 19.02 -7.52
N ASN A 72 9.65 19.00 -8.19
CA ASN A 72 8.35 18.77 -7.56
C ASN A 72 7.79 17.45 -8.06
N TYR A 73 7.36 16.60 -7.13
CA TYR A 73 6.78 15.31 -7.40
C TYR A 73 5.43 15.20 -6.71
N PHE A 74 4.49 14.56 -7.39
CA PHE A 74 3.23 14.14 -6.82
C PHE A 74 3.26 12.63 -6.61
N VAL A 75 3.16 12.20 -5.36
CA VAL A 75 3.35 10.79 -4.98
C VAL A 75 2.04 10.18 -4.50
N HIS A 76 1.66 9.06 -5.11
CA HIS A 76 0.61 8.19 -4.60
C HIS A 76 1.24 7.03 -3.83
N LEU A 77 0.92 6.93 -2.55
CA LEU A 77 1.48 5.97 -1.62
C LEU A 77 0.39 5.31 -0.77
N ALA A 78 0.12 4.04 -1.03
CA ALA A 78 -0.73 3.21 -0.17
C ALA A 78 0.08 2.02 0.36
N LEU A 79 -0.08 1.74 1.65
CA LEU A 79 0.59 0.62 2.31
C LEU A 79 -0.41 -0.15 3.17
N HIS A 80 -0.61 -1.41 2.82
CA HIS A 80 -1.56 -2.29 3.49
C HIS A 80 -0.85 -3.44 4.21
N PHE A 81 -1.35 -3.77 5.39
CA PHE A 81 -0.92 -4.93 6.15
C PHE A 81 -2.00 -6.01 6.15
N TYR A 82 -1.57 -7.23 5.83
CA TYR A 82 -2.40 -8.42 5.82
C TYR A 82 -1.83 -9.43 6.83
N PRO A 83 -2.46 -9.60 8.01
CA PRO A 83 -2.00 -10.55 9.02
C PRO A 83 -1.92 -12.00 8.50
N LYS A 84 -2.78 -12.35 7.54
CA LYS A 84 -2.85 -13.66 6.91
C LYS A 84 -3.24 -13.55 5.45
N THR A 85 -2.54 -14.28 4.58
CA THR A 85 -2.83 -14.45 3.16
C THR A 85 -2.76 -15.93 2.79
N ILE A 86 -3.07 -16.28 1.54
CA ILE A 86 -2.87 -17.64 1.03
C ILE A 86 -1.38 -18.02 0.92
N HIS A 87 -0.49 -17.03 0.91
CA HIS A 87 0.96 -17.20 0.74
C HIS A 87 1.75 -17.14 2.06
N GLY A 88 1.09 -16.84 3.19
CA GLY A 88 1.76 -16.75 4.48
C GLY A 88 1.09 -15.82 5.48
N THR A 89 1.84 -15.41 6.49
CA THR A 89 1.41 -14.46 7.53
C THR A 89 2.19 -13.17 7.42
N ASN A 90 1.65 -12.06 7.93
CA ASN A 90 2.29 -10.74 7.87
C ASN A 90 2.72 -10.34 6.45
N ALA A 91 1.77 -10.31 5.51
CA ALA A 91 2.06 -9.79 4.18
C ALA A 91 1.85 -8.28 4.12
N TYR A 92 2.63 -7.62 3.27
CA TYR A 92 2.57 -6.18 3.02
C TYR A 92 2.34 -5.95 1.54
N GLU A 93 1.47 -5.02 1.21
CA GLU A 93 1.28 -4.52 -0.14
C GLU A 93 1.61 -3.03 -0.16
N LEU A 94 2.56 -2.67 -1.01
CA LEU A 94 2.92 -1.29 -1.29
C LEU A 94 2.45 -0.95 -2.70
N LEU A 95 1.62 0.08 -2.81
CA LEU A 95 1.40 0.80 -4.06
C LEU A 95 2.19 2.11 -4.00
N TYR A 96 3.14 2.28 -4.90
CA TYR A 96 4.00 3.46 -4.95
C TYR A 96 4.10 3.99 -6.39
N TRP A 97 3.56 5.17 -6.62
CA TRP A 97 3.57 5.87 -7.91
C TRP A 97 4.08 7.29 -7.72
N VAL A 98 5.06 7.69 -8.52
CA VAL A 98 5.59 9.06 -8.58
C VAL A 98 5.22 9.71 -9.91
N THR A 99 4.69 10.94 -9.85
CA THR A 99 4.48 11.80 -11.01
C THR A 99 5.42 13.00 -10.92
N ASP A 100 6.30 13.18 -11.90
CA ASP A 100 7.16 14.36 -12.02
C ASP A 100 6.34 15.56 -12.49
N MET A 101 6.25 16.57 -11.62
CA MET A 101 5.53 17.82 -11.83
C MET A 101 6.48 19.00 -12.03
N THR A 102 7.77 18.74 -12.27
CA THR A 102 8.79 19.79 -12.50
C THR A 102 8.50 20.57 -13.78
N ASP A 103 8.01 19.89 -14.83
CA ASP A 103 7.35 20.52 -15.98
C ASP A 103 5.87 20.10 -16.04
N PRO A 104 4.94 20.94 -15.52
CA PRO A 104 3.51 20.62 -15.50
C PRO A 104 2.88 20.40 -16.88
N ARG A 105 3.55 20.80 -17.97
CA ARG A 105 3.05 20.61 -19.34
C ARG A 105 3.37 19.23 -19.88
N ASN A 106 4.30 18.51 -19.26
CA ASN A 106 4.75 17.20 -19.69
C ASN A 106 5.01 16.29 -18.47
N PRO A 107 3.96 15.93 -17.72
CA PRO A 107 4.12 15.10 -16.53
C PRO A 107 4.57 13.69 -16.94
N LYS A 108 5.59 13.18 -16.24
CA LYS A 108 6.06 11.79 -16.38
C LYS A 108 5.65 10.99 -15.17
N HIS A 109 5.33 9.72 -15.36
CA HIS A 109 4.86 8.86 -14.28
C HIS A 109 5.58 7.52 -14.30
N ASP A 110 5.95 7.06 -13.11
CA ASP A 110 6.48 5.73 -12.87
C ASP A 110 5.73 5.12 -11.68
N SER A 111 5.38 3.84 -11.78
CA SER A 111 4.54 3.15 -10.81
C SER A 111 5.01 1.73 -10.56
N SER A 112 4.90 1.27 -9.32
CA SER A 112 5.08 -0.14 -8.99
C SER A 112 4.08 -0.58 -7.91
N THR A 113 3.81 -1.88 -7.92
CA THR A 113 3.09 -2.58 -6.85
C THR A 113 3.98 -3.69 -6.34
N ILE A 114 4.27 -3.66 -5.04
CA ILE A 114 5.20 -4.60 -4.40
C ILE A 114 4.43 -5.39 -3.35
N TRP A 115 4.47 -6.71 -3.47
CA TRP A 115 3.95 -7.65 -2.49
C TRP A 115 5.10 -8.32 -1.74
N ILE A 116 5.07 -8.24 -0.42
CA ILE A 116 6.08 -8.85 0.45
C ILE A 116 5.38 -9.84 1.36
N HIS A 117 5.64 -11.13 1.14
CA HIS A 117 5.07 -12.22 1.92
C HIS A 117 6.08 -12.75 2.91
N ASN A 118 5.74 -12.75 4.20
CA ASN A 118 6.57 -13.35 5.23
C ASN A 118 6.14 -14.80 5.54
N GLY A 119 7.12 -15.67 5.76
CA GLY A 119 6.88 -17.08 6.09
C GLY A 119 6.60 -17.35 7.57
N SER A 120 6.80 -16.36 8.45
CA SER A 120 6.63 -16.50 9.90
C SER A 120 5.89 -15.31 10.51
N LYS A 121 5.13 -15.56 11.58
CA LYS A 121 4.44 -14.53 12.36
C LYS A 121 5.41 -13.61 13.11
N GLU A 122 6.63 -14.06 13.36
CA GLU A 122 7.66 -13.30 14.05
C GLU A 122 8.38 -12.31 13.12
N ASN A 123 8.30 -12.54 11.80
CA ASN A 123 8.90 -11.70 10.80
C ASN A 123 7.93 -10.55 10.46
N TYR A 124 7.99 -9.48 11.23
CA TYR A 124 7.35 -8.21 10.89
C TYR A 124 8.38 -7.24 10.30
N MET A 125 7.92 -6.45 9.34
CA MET A 125 8.75 -5.43 8.72
C MET A 125 8.76 -4.19 9.62
N ARG A 126 9.95 -3.69 9.95
CA ARG A 126 10.13 -2.44 10.72
C ARG A 126 10.37 -1.24 9.82
N VAL A 127 11.03 -1.49 8.69
CA VAL A 127 11.38 -0.46 7.71
C VAL A 127 11.10 -1.05 6.34
N LEU A 128 10.36 -0.32 5.53
CA LEU A 128 10.18 -0.58 4.11
C LEU A 128 10.94 0.50 3.34
N GLU A 129 11.74 0.09 2.36
CA GLU A 129 12.37 1.00 1.42
C GLU A 129 11.98 0.60 -0.01
N ALA A 130 11.61 1.60 -0.81
CA ALA A 130 11.28 1.41 -2.22
C ALA A 130 11.79 2.62 -3.02
N SER A 131 12.08 2.42 -4.30
CA SER A 131 12.56 3.49 -5.18
C SER A 131 11.77 3.45 -6.48
N GLN A 132 11.44 4.63 -7.01
CA GLN A 132 10.97 4.78 -8.40
C GLN A 132 12.00 5.55 -9.20
N GLY A 133 12.24 5.12 -10.44
CA GLY A 133 12.99 5.91 -11.40
C GLY A 133 12.28 7.25 -11.64
N ILE A 134 13.08 8.29 -11.86
CA ILE A 134 12.64 9.63 -12.26
C ILE A 134 13.67 10.19 -13.24
N GLU A 135 13.32 11.25 -13.97
CA GLU A 135 14.21 11.88 -14.95
C GLU A 135 14.70 10.94 -16.08
N ASN A 136 13.86 10.00 -16.52
CA ASN A 136 14.23 8.92 -17.44
C ASN A 136 15.31 8.00 -16.87
N ASP A 137 15.12 7.55 -15.63
CA ASP A 137 16.03 6.65 -14.91
C ASP A 137 17.45 7.20 -14.72
N LEU A 138 17.63 8.52 -14.74
CA LEU A 138 18.90 9.18 -14.37
C LEU A 138 18.97 9.52 -12.87
N ALA A 139 17.84 9.41 -12.19
CA ALA A 139 17.71 9.53 -10.76
C ALA A 139 16.59 8.61 -10.26
N TYR A 140 16.46 8.49 -8.94
CA TYR A 140 15.34 7.80 -8.32
C TYR A 140 14.85 8.55 -7.08
N LEU A 141 13.54 8.48 -6.86
CA LEU A 141 12.91 8.96 -5.63
C LEU A 141 12.76 7.77 -4.68
N LYS A 142 13.63 7.73 -3.67
CA LYS A 142 13.62 6.73 -2.61
C LYS A 142 12.58 7.10 -1.56
N LEU A 143 11.69 6.17 -1.28
CA LEU A 143 10.75 6.14 -0.17
C LEU A 143 11.34 5.28 0.95
N THR A 144 11.33 5.81 2.17
CA THR A 144 11.56 5.04 3.40
C THR A 144 10.35 5.20 4.31
N VAL A 145 9.73 4.09 4.70
CA VAL A 145 8.61 4.05 5.63
C VAL A 145 9.01 3.27 6.88
N LYS A 146 8.96 3.91 8.05
CA LYS A 146 9.07 3.19 9.31
C LYS A 146 7.69 2.70 9.74
N LEU A 147 7.63 1.41 10.01
CA LEU A 147 6.41 0.72 10.39
C LEU A 147 6.43 0.48 11.89
N GLU A 148 5.38 0.91 12.56
CA GLU A 148 5.14 0.47 13.92
C GLU A 148 4.71 -1.00 13.89
N ALA A 149 5.18 -1.77 14.87
CA ALA A 149 4.64 -3.10 15.06
C ALA A 149 3.11 -2.99 15.25
N PRO A 150 2.30 -3.88 14.64
CA PRO A 150 0.86 -3.86 14.82
C PRO A 150 0.54 -3.88 16.31
N SER A 151 -0.08 -2.81 16.80
CA SER A 151 -0.57 -2.76 18.18
C SER A 151 -1.73 -3.74 18.27
N VAL A 152 -1.47 -4.92 18.85
CA VAL A 152 -2.44 -5.99 19.09
C VAL A 152 -2.76 -6.82 17.83
N LEU A 153 -2.11 -7.99 17.71
CA LEU A 153 -2.77 -9.12 17.08
C LEU A 153 -4.06 -9.37 17.88
N PRO A 154 -5.27 -9.30 17.30
CA PRO A 154 -6.48 -9.59 18.05
C PRO A 154 -6.34 -11.00 18.61
N ASN A 155 -6.22 -11.08 19.93
CA ASN A 155 -6.12 -12.33 20.67
C ASN A 155 -7.51 -12.99 20.63
N ARG A 156 -7.88 -13.53 19.47
CA ARG A 156 -9.04 -14.42 19.34
C ARG A 156 -8.53 -15.83 19.55
N SER A 157 -8.52 -16.25 20.80
CA SER A 157 -8.82 -17.66 21.12
C SER A 157 -10.15 -17.98 20.42
N MET A 158 -10.08 -18.67 19.28
CA MET A 158 -11.27 -19.29 18.71
C MET A 158 -11.71 -20.40 19.68
N PRO A 159 -12.99 -20.44 20.10
CA PRO A 159 -13.57 -21.62 20.73
C PRO A 159 -13.65 -22.80 19.76
#